data_AF-A0A817DSV3-F1
#
_entry.id   AF-A0A817DSV3-F1
#
_cell.length_a   1.000
_cell.length_b   1.000
_cell.length_c   1.000
_cell.angle_alpha   90.00
_cell.angle_beta   90.00
_cell.angle_gamma   90.00
#
_symmetry.space_group_name_H-M   'P 1'
#
loop_
_entity.id
_entity.type
_entity.pdbx_description
1 polymer ?
#
loop_
_entity_poly.entity_id
_entity_poly.type
_entity_poly.pdbx_seq_one_letter_code
_entity_poly.pdbx_strand_id
1 'polypeptide(L)'
;MERKINSFRASHRRIPRIDRNVVKNLSSRTMSQDETECLAHELDYGLVPKNIDDMNIVSNVENFFQRVTDISQHHRKMMSEVSDKETVDGSNVRILDSKEMTLASNFRSITDSFRHRAYRFAQLQNRINTEHQRYRRLLQNLKNDKSIVVTRPDKGRGVVLLDKVDYLSKMHSLLNDTAKFSFLSHDPTITRETKLIKLLNRLLDAGSISKDFYSLAKPFGSIPGRLYGLPKVHKEDVPLRPVVSAIKTFNYGLGKVLSQLLSQFLVKKNMIRDSFSFVNQLLALPKYMSRYKMVSFDIASLYTNVPLTETIDIILKHLYDGHAKPPAIGRADMKELLDLATEKSHFLFNGQLYDQIDGVSMGSPLAPLFAEIFLQNFEKKYLSRQLNLVYNPTTPISAKSPTTDTVVLRVPYFGKLSQMYAERIISATNKNYPPKHIRLVYDVKERLGRGFLLKDKIPNQMEAGVVYQATCPQYEVRYIGKTFRHFKTRVHEHLNYQKQHLCLKKIEKSKHTVKRPRSTIKAHMERKGPTTRSQTGKIPNIILQSIQENIENS
;
A
#
# COMPACT_ATOMS: atom_id res chain seq x y z
N MET A 1 3.29 -17.93 41.02
CA MET A 1 3.35 -17.21 39.72
C MET A 1 3.85 -18.09 38.58
N GLU A 2 4.81 -18.99 38.84
CA GLU A 2 5.37 -19.94 37.84
C GLU A 2 4.33 -20.93 37.26
N ARG A 3 3.33 -21.37 38.03
CA ARG A 3 2.26 -22.27 37.54
C ARG A 3 1.39 -21.66 36.42
N LYS A 4 1.20 -20.33 36.37
CA LYS A 4 0.48 -19.63 35.28
C LYS A 4 1.36 -19.35 34.05
N ILE A 5 2.69 -19.40 34.20
CA ILE A 5 3.64 -19.32 33.10
C ILE A 5 3.83 -20.71 32.48
N ASN A 6 3.79 -21.78 33.29
CA ASN A 6 3.85 -23.16 32.80
C ASN A 6 2.58 -23.58 32.03
N SER A 7 1.39 -23.03 32.34
CA SER A 7 0.21 -23.24 31.50
C SER A 7 0.31 -22.55 30.12
N PHE A 8 1.16 -21.53 29.98
CA PHE A 8 1.53 -20.93 28.70
C PHE A 8 2.49 -21.82 27.89
N ARG A 9 3.30 -22.66 28.55
CA ARG A 9 4.17 -23.67 27.91
C ARG A 9 3.42 -24.94 27.52
N ALA A 10 2.34 -25.31 28.22
CA ALA A 10 1.64 -26.59 28.05
C ALA A 10 0.73 -26.70 26.81
N SER A 11 0.69 -25.69 25.93
CA SER A 11 -0.06 -25.75 24.67
C SER A 11 0.81 -25.44 23.45
N HIS A 12 2.03 -25.99 23.43
CA HIS A 12 2.75 -26.18 22.17
C HIS A 12 1.96 -27.17 21.31
N ARG A 13 0.96 -26.67 20.56
CA ARG A 13 0.68 -27.24 19.24
C ARG A 13 2.06 -27.35 18.59
N ARG A 14 2.47 -28.58 18.25
CA ARG A 14 3.76 -28.86 17.59
C ARG A 14 4.03 -27.73 16.61
N ILE A 15 5.08 -26.94 16.84
CA ILE A 15 5.56 -25.99 15.84
C ILE A 15 5.72 -26.85 14.58
N PRO A 16 5.02 -26.53 13.47
CA PRO A 16 5.12 -27.35 12.27
C PRO A 16 6.59 -27.53 11.94
N ARG A 17 6.99 -28.79 11.65
CA ARG A 17 8.37 -29.12 11.29
C ARG A 17 8.82 -28.11 10.23
N ILE A 18 9.84 -27.32 10.54
CA ILE A 18 10.33 -26.27 9.65
C ILE A 18 10.89 -26.97 8.42
N ASP A 19 10.26 -26.78 7.28
CA ASP A 19 10.75 -27.31 6.01
C ASP A 19 11.93 -26.44 5.54
N ARG A 20 13.14 -27.00 5.61
CA ARG A 20 14.37 -26.30 5.21
C ARG A 20 14.47 -26.14 3.69
N ASN A 21 13.72 -26.92 2.89
CA ASN A 21 13.72 -26.82 1.42
C ASN A 21 13.12 -25.51 0.91
N VAL A 22 12.51 -24.74 1.81
CA VAL A 22 11.93 -23.42 1.57
C VAL A 22 13.01 -22.34 1.35
N VAL A 23 14.27 -22.60 1.75
CA VAL A 23 15.41 -21.70 1.53
C VAL A 23 16.25 -22.19 0.36
N LYS A 24 16.36 -21.37 -0.68
CA LYS A 24 17.22 -21.62 -1.85
C LYS A 24 18.40 -20.67 -1.83
N ASN A 25 19.60 -21.20 -1.56
CA ASN A 25 20.83 -20.44 -1.70
C ASN A 25 21.38 -20.59 -3.12
N LEU A 26 21.29 -19.53 -3.91
CA LEU A 26 21.85 -19.43 -5.26
C LEU A 26 23.01 -18.41 -5.31
N SER A 27 23.53 -18.00 -4.15
CA SER A 27 24.68 -17.13 -4.04
C SER A 27 25.95 -17.93 -3.83
N SER A 28 27.12 -17.34 -4.12
CA SER A 28 28.42 -17.96 -3.87
C SER A 28 28.76 -18.09 -2.38
N ARG A 29 27.98 -17.46 -1.50
CA ARG A 29 28.16 -17.46 -0.05
C ARG A 29 27.69 -18.76 0.58
N THR A 30 28.49 -19.32 1.49
CA THR A 30 28.07 -20.44 2.34
C THR A 30 27.11 -19.97 3.44
N MET A 31 25.97 -20.65 3.57
CA MET A 31 25.02 -20.39 4.66
C MET A 31 25.26 -21.30 5.85
N SER A 32 25.18 -20.76 7.07
CA SER A 32 25.18 -21.60 8.26
C SER A 32 23.84 -22.31 8.44
N GLN A 33 23.85 -23.40 9.21
CA GLN A 33 22.63 -24.11 9.57
C GLN A 33 21.64 -23.21 10.32
N ASP A 34 22.15 -22.32 11.17
CA ASP A 34 21.40 -21.32 11.93
C ASP A 34 20.69 -20.31 11.03
N GLU A 35 21.38 -19.82 10.00
CA GLU A 35 20.81 -18.90 9.02
C GLU A 35 19.71 -19.57 8.20
N THR A 36 19.94 -20.83 7.81
CA THR A 36 18.97 -21.64 7.06
C THR A 36 17.72 -21.88 7.90
N GLU A 37 17.87 -22.26 9.17
CA GLU A 37 16.77 -22.44 10.11
C GLU A 37 16.00 -21.13 10.35
N CYS A 38 16.71 -20.00 10.50
CA CYS A 38 16.10 -18.70 10.66
C CYS A 38 15.26 -18.29 9.44
N LEU A 39 15.81 -18.45 8.23
CA LEU A 39 15.12 -18.07 6.98
C LEU A 39 14.03 -19.06 6.55
N ALA A 40 14.07 -20.30 7.03
CA ALA A 40 13.03 -21.29 6.75
C ALA A 40 11.67 -20.96 7.40
N HIS A 41 11.63 -20.00 8.34
CA HIS A 41 10.38 -19.38 8.79
C HIS A 41 9.73 -18.45 7.74
N GLU A 42 10.43 -18.15 6.64
CA GLU A 42 10.03 -17.23 5.57
C GLU A 42 10.07 -15.73 5.95
N LEU A 43 10.14 -14.86 4.93
CA LEU A 43 10.28 -13.42 5.12
C LEU A 43 9.05 -12.73 5.73
N ASP A 44 7.88 -13.39 5.75
CA ASP A 44 6.66 -12.86 6.38
C ASP A 44 6.54 -13.16 7.87
N TYR A 45 7.41 -14.02 8.42
CA TYR A 45 7.36 -14.39 9.82
C TYR A 45 7.53 -13.18 10.72
N GLY A 46 6.58 -13.04 11.66
CA GLY A 46 6.51 -11.93 12.59
C GLY A 46 7.24 -12.23 13.89
N LEU A 47 8.31 -11.49 14.16
CA LEU A 47 8.92 -11.42 15.48
C LEU A 47 8.09 -10.51 16.39
N VAL A 48 8.14 -10.83 17.69
CA VAL A 48 7.57 -9.94 18.71
C VAL A 48 8.31 -8.59 18.67
N PRO A 49 7.60 -7.45 18.57
CA PRO A 49 8.22 -6.14 18.55
C PRO A 49 9.04 -5.86 19.82
N LYS A 50 10.19 -5.18 19.69
CA LYS A 50 10.99 -4.74 20.85
C LYS A 50 10.28 -3.63 21.63
N ASN A 51 9.65 -2.72 20.89
CA ASN A 51 9.00 -1.53 21.42
C ASN A 51 7.51 -1.57 21.06
N ILE A 52 6.69 -1.08 21.97
CA ILE A 52 5.25 -0.95 21.76
C ILE A 52 4.99 0.46 21.25
N ASP A 53 4.20 0.54 20.18
CA ASP A 53 3.73 1.82 19.67
C ASP A 53 2.31 2.05 20.18
N ASP A 54 2.24 2.60 21.40
CA ASP A 54 0.97 2.89 22.07
C ASP A 54 0.05 3.74 21.20
N MET A 55 0.62 4.69 20.47
CA MET A 55 -0.15 5.62 19.65
C MET A 55 -0.79 4.93 18.45
N ASN A 56 -0.07 4.01 17.81
CA ASN A 56 -0.65 3.19 16.75
C ASN A 56 -1.73 2.24 17.29
N ILE A 57 -1.58 1.71 18.51
CA ILE A 57 -2.60 0.85 19.12
C ILE A 57 -3.90 1.63 19.33
N VAL A 58 -3.79 2.77 20.02
CA VAL A 58 -4.94 3.64 20.30
C VAL A 58 -5.59 4.08 18.99
N SER A 59 -4.80 4.56 18.04
CA SER A 59 -5.31 5.02 16.74
C SER A 59 -6.03 3.92 15.96
N ASN A 60 -5.53 2.67 15.97
CA ASN A 60 -6.20 1.56 15.28
C ASN A 60 -7.58 1.26 15.87
N VAL A 61 -7.72 1.37 17.19
CA VAL A 61 -8.99 1.13 17.90
C VAL A 61 -9.96 2.29 17.70
N GLU A 62 -9.48 3.53 17.75
CA GLU A 62 -10.31 4.71 17.48
C GLU A 62 -10.84 4.70 16.05
N ASN A 63 -9.98 4.38 15.07
CA ASN A 63 -10.41 4.23 13.68
C ASN A 63 -11.42 3.09 13.50
N PHE A 64 -11.27 2.00 14.26
CA PHE A 64 -12.24 0.91 14.25
C PHE A 64 -13.57 1.34 14.86
N PHE A 65 -13.54 2.00 16.02
CA PHE A 65 -14.71 2.58 16.69
C PHE A 65 -15.49 3.48 15.73
N GLN A 66 -14.82 4.45 15.09
CA GLN A 66 -15.45 5.39 14.16
C GLN A 66 -16.14 4.72 12.95
N ARG A 67 -15.66 3.54 12.51
CA ARG A 67 -16.27 2.76 11.42
C ARG A 67 -17.41 1.87 11.90
N VAL A 68 -17.36 1.41 13.14
CA VAL A 68 -18.46 0.63 13.73
C VAL A 68 -19.65 1.54 13.99
N THR A 69 -19.41 2.74 14.54
CA THR A 69 -20.43 3.71 14.95
C THR A 69 -20.83 4.71 13.84
N ASP A 70 -20.25 4.58 12.65
CA ASP A 70 -20.52 5.43 11.47
C ASP A 70 -20.33 6.96 11.71
N ILE A 71 -19.59 7.34 12.75
CA ILE A 71 -19.29 8.73 13.12
C ILE A 71 -18.66 9.50 11.95
N SER A 72 -17.82 8.83 11.15
CA SER A 72 -17.15 9.44 9.99
C SER A 72 -18.06 9.81 8.83
N GLN A 73 -19.24 9.18 8.69
CA GLN A 73 -20.23 9.56 7.68
C GLN A 73 -20.99 10.82 8.11
N HIS A 74 -21.37 10.89 9.39
CA HIS A 74 -22.01 12.07 9.96
C HIS A 74 -21.13 13.32 9.90
N HIS A 75 -19.84 13.22 10.24
CA HIS A 75 -18.90 14.34 10.15
C HIS A 75 -18.67 14.80 8.70
N ARG A 76 -18.68 13.88 7.72
CA ARG A 76 -18.59 14.24 6.29
C ARG A 76 -19.85 14.92 5.77
N LYS A 77 -21.02 14.45 6.19
CA LYS A 77 -22.31 15.07 5.87
C LYS A 77 -22.41 16.49 6.45
N MET A 78 -22.07 16.66 7.73
CA MET A 78 -21.97 17.98 8.37
C MET A 78 -20.97 18.91 7.68
N MET A 79 -19.76 18.44 7.34
CA MET A 79 -18.79 19.27 6.61
C MET A 79 -19.25 19.63 5.19
N SER A 80 -20.10 18.80 4.56
CA SER A 80 -20.71 19.14 3.27
C SER A 80 -21.87 20.13 3.41
N GLU A 81 -22.58 20.10 4.54
CA GLU A 81 -23.66 21.05 4.85
C GLU A 81 -23.12 22.41 5.35
N VAL A 82 -21.92 22.44 5.93
CA VAL A 82 -21.25 23.65 6.42
C VAL A 82 -20.54 24.42 5.29
N SER A 83 -20.28 23.83 4.13
CA SER A 83 -19.70 24.59 2.99
C SER A 83 -20.60 25.70 2.46
N ASP A 84 -21.87 25.73 2.88
CA ASP A 84 -22.88 26.70 2.44
C ASP A 84 -23.16 27.80 3.48
N LYS A 85 -22.47 27.83 4.64
CA LYS A 85 -22.66 28.86 5.68
C LYS A 85 -21.34 29.37 6.25
N GLU A 86 -21.10 30.68 6.13
CA GLU A 86 -19.86 31.38 6.54
C GLU A 86 -19.63 31.51 8.06
N THR A 87 -20.37 30.79 8.90
CA THR A 87 -20.19 30.85 10.37
C THR A 87 -20.01 29.45 10.96
N VAL A 88 -18.77 29.12 11.31
CA VAL A 88 -18.46 27.93 12.13
C VAL A 88 -18.54 28.36 13.59
N ASP A 89 -19.68 28.12 14.23
CA ASP A 89 -19.78 28.22 15.70
C ASP A 89 -18.94 27.11 16.35
N GLY A 90 -18.16 27.49 17.35
CA GLY A 90 -17.17 26.66 18.07
C GLY A 90 -17.78 25.63 19.03
N SER A 91 -19.08 25.35 18.93
CA SER A 91 -19.85 24.50 19.84
C SER A 91 -20.26 23.14 19.23
N ASN A 92 -19.84 22.82 18.00
CA ASN A 92 -20.24 21.59 17.29
C ASN A 92 -19.40 20.35 17.67
N VAL A 93 -19.33 20.03 18.97
CA VAL A 93 -18.77 18.75 19.46
C VAL A 93 -19.91 17.73 19.50
N ARG A 94 -19.87 16.70 18.63
CA ARG A 94 -20.83 15.59 18.71
C ARG A 94 -20.68 14.89 20.06
N ILE A 95 -21.73 14.95 20.87
CA ILE A 95 -21.85 14.16 22.09
C ILE A 95 -22.15 12.71 21.68
N LEU A 96 -21.33 11.78 22.16
CA LEU A 96 -21.55 10.35 21.93
C LEU A 96 -22.82 9.90 22.68
N ASP A 97 -23.63 9.05 22.06
CA ASP A 97 -24.79 8.47 22.75
C ASP A 97 -24.36 7.50 23.87
N SER A 98 -25.31 7.05 24.70
CA SER A 98 -25.00 6.17 25.84
C SER A 98 -24.39 4.82 25.43
N LYS A 99 -24.76 4.28 24.27
CA LYS A 99 -24.20 3.03 23.72
C LYS A 99 -22.78 3.25 23.19
N GLU A 100 -22.56 4.36 22.50
CA GLU A 100 -21.26 4.81 21.99
C GLU A 100 -20.28 5.08 23.14
N MET A 101 -20.72 5.77 24.19
CA MET A 101 -19.94 6.03 25.40
C MET A 101 -19.56 4.73 26.12
N THR A 102 -20.50 3.80 26.26
CA THR A 102 -20.25 2.50 26.87
C THR A 102 -19.23 1.69 26.07
N LEU A 103 -19.36 1.68 24.73
CA LEU A 103 -18.42 0.99 23.86
C LEU A 103 -17.02 1.63 23.92
N ALA A 104 -16.94 2.97 23.88
CA ALA A 104 -15.68 3.70 23.96
C ALA A 104 -14.96 3.41 25.30
N SER A 105 -15.69 3.41 26.41
CA SER A 105 -15.15 3.05 27.74
C SER A 105 -14.62 1.62 27.78
N ASN A 106 -15.39 0.66 27.23
CA ASN A 106 -14.96 -0.74 27.12
C ASN A 106 -13.69 -0.88 26.27
N PHE A 107 -13.63 -0.21 25.12
CA PHE A 107 -12.45 -0.24 24.25
C PHE A 107 -11.22 0.34 24.94
N ARG A 108 -11.36 1.45 25.65
CA ARG A 108 -10.28 2.06 26.43
C ARG A 108 -9.74 1.08 27.48
N SER A 109 -10.62 0.53 28.32
CA SER A 109 -10.25 -0.44 29.36
C SER A 109 -9.57 -1.70 28.81
N ILE A 110 -10.14 -2.28 27.74
CA ILE A 110 -9.57 -3.47 27.07
C ILE A 110 -8.18 -3.12 26.49
N THR A 111 -8.03 -1.95 25.89
CA THR A 111 -6.78 -1.47 25.27
C THR A 111 -5.69 -1.18 26.29
N ASP A 112 -6.00 -0.51 27.40
CA ASP A 112 -5.03 -0.25 28.46
C ASP A 112 -4.57 -1.56 29.13
N SER A 113 -5.51 -2.48 29.37
CA SER A 113 -5.18 -3.82 29.87
C SER A 113 -4.28 -4.62 28.92
N PHE A 114 -4.47 -4.46 27.60
CA PHE A 114 -3.60 -5.06 26.60
C PHE A 114 -2.23 -4.40 26.57
N ARG A 115 -2.14 -3.06 26.58
CA ARG A 115 -0.87 -2.32 26.62
C ARG A 115 -0.01 -2.77 27.80
N HIS A 116 -0.54 -2.77 29.02
CA HIS A 116 0.19 -3.21 30.20
C HIS A 116 0.71 -4.65 30.08
N ARG A 117 -0.12 -5.58 29.58
CA ARG A 117 0.29 -6.97 29.37
C ARG A 117 1.34 -7.12 28.28
N ALA A 118 1.18 -6.39 27.19
CA ALA A 118 2.14 -6.38 26.09
C ALA A 118 3.50 -5.82 26.55
N TYR A 119 3.53 -4.75 27.37
CA TYR A 119 4.78 -4.21 27.92
C TYR A 119 5.52 -5.23 28.77
N ARG A 120 4.81 -5.87 29.72
CA ARG A 120 5.39 -6.93 30.54
C ARG A 120 5.88 -8.10 29.70
N PHE A 121 5.10 -8.50 28.69
CA PHE A 121 5.48 -9.58 27.79
C PHE A 121 6.71 -9.24 26.95
N ALA A 122 6.81 -8.02 26.39
CA ALA A 122 7.96 -7.56 25.62
C ALA A 122 9.23 -7.52 26.48
N GLN A 123 9.14 -7.05 27.73
CA GLN A 123 10.26 -7.04 28.68
C GLN A 123 10.72 -8.47 29.03
N LEU A 124 9.79 -9.38 29.31
CA LEU A 124 10.10 -10.79 29.59
C LEU A 124 10.71 -11.48 28.38
N GLN A 125 10.16 -11.27 27.18
CA GLN A 125 10.70 -11.82 25.93
C GLN A 125 12.11 -11.31 25.63
N ASN A 126 12.38 -10.03 25.89
CA ASN A 126 13.72 -9.47 25.75
C ASN A 126 14.73 -10.11 26.72
N ARG A 127 14.30 -10.65 27.87
CA ARG A 127 15.17 -11.34 28.83
C ARG A 127 15.28 -12.84 28.61
N ILE A 128 14.21 -13.49 28.12
CA ILE A 128 14.06 -14.95 28.15
C ILE A 128 14.18 -15.60 26.76
N ASN A 129 13.81 -14.91 25.67
CA ASN A 129 13.76 -15.52 24.35
C ASN A 129 15.10 -15.39 23.60
N THR A 130 16.01 -16.31 23.93
CA THR A 130 17.33 -16.47 23.30
C THR A 130 17.23 -16.68 21.79
N GLU A 131 16.21 -17.38 21.29
CA GLU A 131 16.00 -17.61 19.86
C GLU A 131 15.67 -16.33 19.09
N HIS A 132 14.74 -15.51 19.58
CA HIS A 132 14.42 -14.23 18.92
C HIS A 132 15.62 -13.27 18.93
N GLN A 133 16.45 -13.31 19.97
CA GLN A 133 17.70 -12.55 19.98
C GLN A 133 18.70 -13.11 18.96
N ARG A 134 18.87 -14.43 18.89
CA ARG A 134 19.71 -15.14 17.91
C ARG A 134 19.28 -14.78 16.49
N TYR A 135 18.00 -14.93 16.15
CA TYR A 135 17.46 -14.56 14.83
C TYR A 135 17.73 -13.11 14.48
N ARG A 136 17.54 -12.17 15.42
CA ARG A 136 17.86 -10.75 15.15
C ARG A 136 19.32 -10.52 14.82
N ARG A 137 20.26 -11.21 15.49
CA ARG A 137 21.70 -11.11 15.17
C ARG A 137 21.99 -11.68 13.78
N LEU A 138 21.47 -12.87 13.48
CA LEU A 138 21.63 -13.52 12.16
C LEU A 138 21.09 -12.64 11.03
N LEU A 139 19.87 -12.11 11.17
CA LEU A 139 19.27 -11.22 10.18
C LEU A 139 20.06 -9.92 10.02
N GLN A 140 20.63 -9.38 11.10
CA GLN A 140 21.46 -8.18 11.02
C GLN A 140 22.75 -8.46 10.26
N ASN A 141 23.35 -9.64 10.43
CA ASN A 141 24.54 -10.07 9.66
C ASN A 141 24.20 -10.21 8.18
N LEU A 142 23.14 -10.97 7.84
CA LEU A 142 22.67 -11.14 6.47
C LEU A 142 22.31 -9.80 5.80
N LYS A 143 21.74 -8.87 6.56
CA LYS A 143 21.40 -7.53 6.06
C LYS A 143 22.63 -6.65 5.80
N ASN A 144 23.68 -6.82 6.60
CA ASN A 144 24.91 -6.06 6.48
C ASN A 144 25.79 -6.56 5.33
N ASP A 145 25.59 -7.81 4.91
CA ASP A 145 26.24 -8.38 3.74
C ASP A 145 25.68 -7.74 2.46
N LYS A 146 26.51 -6.90 1.83
CA LYS A 146 26.15 -6.20 0.59
C LYS A 146 26.41 -7.02 -0.67
N SER A 147 27.04 -8.19 -0.55
CA SER A 147 27.33 -9.07 -1.68
C SER A 147 26.11 -9.87 -2.13
N ILE A 148 25.09 -9.98 -1.27
CA ILE A 148 23.90 -10.80 -1.52
C ILE A 148 22.62 -9.98 -1.65
N VAL A 149 21.62 -10.60 -2.27
CA VAL A 149 20.23 -10.15 -2.30
C VAL A 149 19.36 -11.26 -1.71
N VAL A 150 18.62 -10.94 -0.64
CA VAL A 150 17.66 -11.86 -0.02
C VAL A 150 16.26 -11.44 -0.42
N THR A 151 15.50 -12.34 -1.06
CA THR A 151 14.16 -12.05 -1.57
C THR A 151 13.26 -13.28 -1.54
N ARG A 152 12.03 -13.15 -2.03
CA ARG A 152 11.08 -14.26 -2.25
C ARG A 152 11.16 -14.73 -3.69
N PRO A 153 10.84 -16.00 -3.95
CA PRO A 153 10.66 -16.47 -5.32
C PRO A 153 9.44 -15.81 -5.98
N ASP A 154 9.45 -15.82 -7.31
CA ASP A 154 8.34 -15.36 -8.15
C ASP A 154 7.05 -16.17 -7.97
N LYS A 155 7.20 -17.47 -7.70
CA LYS A 155 6.11 -18.42 -7.47
C LYS A 155 6.40 -19.25 -6.23
N GLY A 156 5.33 -19.57 -5.50
CA GLY A 156 5.41 -20.37 -4.27
C GLY A 156 5.85 -19.58 -3.06
N ARG A 157 6.17 -20.30 -1.99
CA ARG A 157 6.69 -19.74 -0.74
C ARG A 157 8.20 -19.95 -0.64
N GLY A 158 8.83 -19.11 0.16
CA GLY A 158 10.22 -19.29 0.57
C GLY A 158 11.12 -18.10 0.40
N VAL A 159 12.42 -18.37 0.56
CA VAL A 159 13.48 -17.36 0.58
C VAL A 159 14.55 -17.76 -0.41
N VAL A 160 14.99 -16.80 -1.22
CA VAL A 160 16.05 -16.98 -2.21
C VAL A 160 17.18 -16.01 -1.89
N LEU A 161 18.40 -16.52 -1.86
CA LEU A 161 19.62 -15.72 -1.80
C LEU A 161 20.28 -15.74 -3.17
N LEU A 162 20.66 -14.57 -3.67
CA LEU A 162 21.34 -14.39 -4.95
C LEU A 162 22.59 -13.56 -4.73
N ASP A 163 23.61 -13.76 -5.56
CA ASP A 163 24.70 -12.79 -5.65
C ASP A 163 24.16 -11.48 -6.21
N LYS A 164 24.52 -10.37 -5.55
CA LYS A 164 24.05 -9.04 -5.92
C LYS A 164 24.56 -8.65 -7.31
N VAL A 165 25.76 -9.06 -7.67
CA VAL A 165 26.35 -8.79 -8.99
C VAL A 165 25.52 -9.48 -10.09
N ASP A 166 25.21 -10.76 -9.93
CA ASP A 166 24.35 -11.51 -10.86
C ASP A 166 22.95 -10.89 -10.94
N TYR A 167 22.34 -10.58 -9.79
CA TYR A 167 21.03 -9.94 -9.74
C TYR A 167 21.00 -8.59 -10.50
N LEU A 168 22.00 -7.74 -10.28
CA LEU A 168 22.10 -6.44 -10.98
C LEU A 168 22.33 -6.65 -12.47
N SER A 169 23.20 -7.58 -12.86
CA SER A 169 23.45 -7.91 -14.28
C SER A 169 22.17 -8.35 -14.99
N LYS A 170 21.41 -9.29 -14.41
CA LYS A 170 20.12 -9.75 -14.95
C LYS A 170 19.10 -8.63 -15.07
N MET A 171 19.02 -7.73 -14.09
CA MET A 171 18.11 -6.58 -14.15
C MET A 171 18.53 -5.55 -15.22
N HIS A 172 19.83 -5.26 -15.35
CA HIS A 172 20.33 -4.37 -16.39
C HIS A 172 20.13 -4.95 -17.79
N SER A 173 20.30 -6.26 -17.96
CA SER A 173 19.99 -6.94 -19.23
C SER A 173 18.51 -6.75 -19.64
N LEU A 174 17.57 -6.74 -18.68
CA LEU A 174 16.16 -6.46 -18.96
C LEU A 174 15.92 -4.99 -19.31
N LEU A 175 16.64 -4.06 -18.68
CA LEU A 175 16.50 -2.62 -18.90
C LEU A 175 17.18 -2.12 -20.17
N ASN A 176 18.10 -2.90 -20.73
CA ASN A 176 18.77 -2.58 -22.00
C ASN A 176 17.88 -2.78 -23.23
N ASP A 177 16.66 -3.32 -23.07
CA ASP A 177 15.67 -3.38 -24.14
C ASP A 177 15.13 -1.97 -24.44
N THR A 178 15.73 -1.33 -25.46
CA THR A 178 15.39 0.04 -25.88
C THR A 178 14.01 0.15 -26.54
N ALA A 179 13.38 -0.97 -26.92
CA ALA A 179 12.01 -0.95 -27.42
C ALA A 179 10.99 -0.78 -26.27
N LYS A 180 11.39 -1.13 -25.03
CA LYS A 180 10.50 -1.13 -23.86
C LYS A 180 10.89 -0.09 -22.81
N PHE A 181 12.18 0.22 -22.68
CA PHE A 181 12.70 1.11 -21.65
C PHE A 181 13.57 2.23 -22.23
N SER A 182 13.53 3.39 -21.59
CA SER A 182 14.40 4.51 -21.88
C SER A 182 14.97 5.12 -20.61
N PHE A 183 16.23 5.55 -20.66
CA PHE A 183 16.89 6.22 -19.54
C PHE A 183 16.39 7.66 -19.39
N LEU A 184 16.26 8.13 -18.15
CA LEU A 184 15.87 9.50 -17.82
C LEU A 184 16.99 10.22 -17.06
N SER A 185 17.40 11.38 -17.60
CA SER A 185 18.40 12.25 -16.96
C SER A 185 17.85 13.02 -15.75
N HIS A 186 16.53 13.23 -15.68
CA HIS A 186 15.88 14.02 -14.64
C HIS A 186 14.54 13.38 -14.23
N ASP A 187 14.11 13.63 -12.99
CA ASP A 187 12.82 13.12 -12.48
C ASP A 187 11.62 13.90 -13.06
N PRO A 188 10.75 13.26 -13.88
CA PRO A 188 9.60 13.92 -14.49
C PRO A 188 8.36 13.95 -13.57
N THR A 189 8.45 13.46 -12.33
CA THR A 189 7.31 13.28 -11.41
C THR A 189 6.42 14.52 -11.32
N ILE A 190 7.01 15.69 -11.05
CA ILE A 190 6.26 16.94 -10.84
C ILE A 190 5.58 17.39 -12.14
N THR A 191 6.28 17.26 -13.27
CA THR A 191 5.75 17.63 -14.59
C THR A 191 4.53 16.79 -14.96
N ARG A 192 4.62 15.46 -14.74
CA ARG A 192 3.52 14.51 -15.01
C ARG A 192 2.36 14.69 -14.06
N GLU A 193 2.64 14.87 -12.77
CA GLU A 193 1.64 15.19 -11.74
C GLU A 193 0.87 16.48 -12.13
N THR A 194 1.58 17.52 -12.56
CA THR A 194 0.97 18.78 -12.99
C THR A 194 0.11 18.60 -14.23
N LYS A 195 0.57 17.84 -15.24
CA LYS A 195 -0.21 17.54 -16.45
C LYS A 195 -1.52 16.84 -16.10
N LEU A 196 -1.47 15.81 -15.25
CA LEU A 196 -2.67 15.09 -14.81
C LEU A 196 -3.62 15.99 -14.00
N ILE A 197 -3.11 16.79 -13.07
CA ILE A 197 -3.95 17.70 -12.28
C ILE A 197 -4.66 18.73 -13.18
N LYS A 198 -3.97 19.28 -14.19
CA LYS A 198 -4.59 20.20 -15.16
C LYS A 198 -5.76 19.55 -15.91
N LEU A 199 -5.56 18.32 -16.40
CA LEU A 199 -6.63 17.56 -17.04
C LEU A 199 -7.81 17.33 -16.09
N LEU A 200 -7.54 16.84 -14.88
CA LEU A 200 -8.59 16.57 -13.89
C LEU A 200 -9.38 17.83 -13.49
N ASN A 201 -8.71 18.98 -13.35
CA ASN A 201 -9.40 20.24 -13.07
C ASN A 201 -10.33 20.62 -14.24
N ARG A 202 -9.81 20.59 -15.47
CA ARG A 202 -10.61 20.88 -16.68
C ARG A 202 -11.86 20.01 -16.77
N LEU A 203 -11.73 18.71 -16.51
CA LEU A 203 -12.86 17.77 -16.55
C LEU A 203 -13.85 17.98 -15.40
N LEU A 204 -13.37 18.41 -14.22
CA LEU A 204 -14.23 18.71 -13.09
C LEU A 204 -15.03 19.99 -13.34
N ASP A 205 -14.37 21.03 -13.84
CA ASP A 205 -14.99 22.32 -14.16
C ASP A 205 -16.04 22.18 -15.27
N ALA A 206 -15.79 21.29 -16.24
CA ALA A 206 -16.75 20.92 -17.30
C ALA A 206 -17.88 20.00 -16.82
N GLY A 207 -17.86 19.53 -15.56
CA GLY A 207 -18.85 18.58 -15.03
C GLY A 207 -18.76 17.16 -15.61
N SER A 208 -17.70 16.83 -16.36
CA SER A 208 -17.51 15.51 -16.98
C SER A 208 -17.10 14.42 -15.99
N ILE A 209 -16.54 14.81 -14.84
CA ILE A 209 -16.20 13.91 -13.73
C ILE A 209 -16.79 14.40 -12.41
N SER A 210 -17.08 13.46 -11.51
CA SER A 210 -17.57 13.80 -10.16
C SER A 210 -16.44 14.26 -9.23
N LYS A 211 -16.80 14.96 -8.15
CA LYS A 211 -15.87 15.31 -7.06
C LYS A 211 -15.20 14.06 -6.45
N ASP A 212 -15.91 12.93 -6.39
CA ASP A 212 -15.36 11.66 -5.91
C ASP A 212 -14.33 11.07 -6.86
N PHE A 213 -14.61 11.06 -8.17
CA PHE A 213 -13.64 10.67 -9.20
C PHE A 213 -12.37 11.52 -9.07
N TYR A 214 -12.55 12.85 -9.00
CA TYR A 214 -11.45 13.79 -8.86
C TYR A 214 -10.61 13.52 -7.62
N SER A 215 -11.24 13.36 -6.45
CA SER A 215 -10.57 13.12 -5.18
C SER A 215 -9.75 11.83 -5.18
N LEU A 216 -10.27 10.76 -5.81
CA LEU A 216 -9.58 9.48 -5.91
C LEU A 216 -8.48 9.48 -6.98
N ALA A 217 -8.69 10.18 -8.10
CA ALA A 217 -7.76 10.22 -9.22
C ALA A 217 -6.60 11.20 -8.99
N LYS A 218 -6.84 12.31 -8.28
CA LYS A 218 -5.87 13.39 -8.11
C LYS A 218 -4.62 12.92 -7.35
N PRO A 219 -3.44 12.96 -7.99
CA PRO A 219 -2.18 12.70 -7.30
C PRO A 219 -1.84 13.78 -6.28
N PHE A 220 -1.06 13.40 -5.28
CA PHE A 220 -0.49 14.33 -4.32
C PHE A 220 0.83 13.82 -3.76
N GLY A 221 1.91 14.55 -4.01
CA GLY A 221 3.22 14.16 -3.50
C GLY A 221 3.69 12.86 -4.12
N SER A 222 3.51 12.74 -5.43
CA SER A 222 3.84 11.53 -6.16
C SER A 222 5.32 11.22 -6.03
N ILE A 223 5.70 9.96 -6.19
CA ILE A 223 7.09 9.52 -6.24
C ILE A 223 7.28 8.65 -7.50
N PRO A 224 8.50 8.53 -8.02
CA PRO A 224 8.76 7.52 -9.04
C PRO A 224 8.40 6.12 -8.54
N GLY A 225 8.02 5.25 -9.49
CA GLY A 225 7.92 3.83 -9.22
C GLY A 225 9.26 3.27 -8.74
N ARG A 226 9.26 2.04 -8.23
CA ARG A 226 10.51 1.35 -7.87
C ARG A 226 10.50 -0.04 -8.46
N LEU A 227 11.45 -0.30 -9.35
CA LEU A 227 11.58 -1.59 -10.01
C LEU A 227 12.34 -2.55 -9.10
N TYR A 228 11.94 -3.82 -9.15
CA TYR A 228 12.64 -4.92 -8.50
C TYR A 228 12.35 -6.23 -9.23
N GLY A 229 13.25 -7.21 -9.12
CA GLY A 229 13.17 -8.52 -9.78
C GLY A 229 12.86 -9.65 -8.82
N LEU A 230 11.87 -10.48 -9.13
CA LEU A 230 11.61 -11.72 -8.37
C LEU A 230 12.19 -12.94 -9.11
N PRO A 231 13.03 -13.77 -8.47
CA PRO A 231 13.64 -14.93 -9.12
C PRO A 231 12.63 -16.01 -9.46
N LYS A 232 12.60 -16.41 -10.74
CA LYS A 232 11.81 -17.53 -11.24
C LYS A 232 12.56 -18.85 -11.02
N VAL A 233 12.69 -19.27 -9.75
CA VAL A 233 13.43 -20.47 -9.30
C VAL A 233 12.91 -21.82 -9.83
N HIS A 234 11.92 -21.80 -10.71
CA HIS A 234 11.32 -22.96 -11.38
C HIS A 234 11.70 -23.02 -12.87
N LYS A 235 12.56 -22.10 -13.32
CA LYS A 235 13.12 -22.05 -14.67
C LYS A 235 14.64 -22.18 -14.60
N GLU A 236 15.21 -22.72 -15.66
CA GLU A 236 16.66 -22.74 -15.88
C GLU A 236 17.23 -21.32 -15.88
N ASP A 237 18.49 -21.14 -15.44
CA ASP A 237 19.18 -19.86 -15.22
C ASP A 237 18.53 -18.87 -14.23
N VAL A 238 17.38 -19.23 -13.66
CA VAL A 238 16.64 -18.44 -12.66
C VAL A 238 16.45 -16.97 -13.12
N PRO A 239 15.76 -16.73 -14.26
CA PRO A 239 15.50 -15.38 -14.75
C PRO A 239 14.64 -14.59 -13.75
N LEU A 240 14.77 -13.26 -13.77
CA LEU A 240 14.02 -12.37 -12.89
C LEU A 240 12.67 -11.96 -13.53
N ARG A 241 11.60 -11.88 -12.74
CA ARG A 241 10.36 -11.18 -13.11
C ARG A 241 10.47 -9.72 -12.66
N PRO A 242 10.55 -8.74 -13.59
CA PRO A 242 10.52 -7.34 -13.24
C PRO A 242 9.14 -6.93 -12.72
N VAL A 243 9.09 -6.23 -11.59
CA VAL A 243 7.86 -5.68 -10.99
C VAL A 243 8.10 -4.23 -10.60
N VAL A 244 7.21 -3.34 -11.03
CA VAL A 244 7.24 -1.92 -10.67
C VAL A 244 6.28 -1.66 -9.52
N SER A 245 6.82 -1.21 -8.39
CA SER A 245 6.01 -0.75 -7.26
C SER A 245 5.34 0.59 -7.57
N ALA A 246 4.17 0.58 -8.21
CA ALA A 246 3.43 1.79 -8.61
C ALA A 246 2.75 2.56 -7.47
N ILE A 247 2.84 2.09 -6.22
CA ILE A 247 2.21 2.78 -5.09
C ILE A 247 2.78 4.20 -4.94
N LYS A 248 1.88 5.19 -4.90
CA LYS A 248 2.18 6.65 -4.86
C LYS A 248 2.83 7.21 -6.14
N THR A 249 2.80 6.51 -7.27
CA THR A 249 3.07 7.17 -8.55
C THR A 249 1.93 8.12 -8.91
N PHE A 250 2.20 9.09 -9.78
CA PHE A 250 1.24 10.13 -10.13
C PHE A 250 -0.05 9.57 -10.77
N ASN A 251 0.06 8.48 -11.50
CA ASN A 251 -1.04 7.82 -12.20
C ASN A 251 -1.73 6.71 -11.37
N TYR A 252 -1.26 6.41 -10.15
CA TYR A 252 -1.77 5.28 -9.37
C TYR A 252 -3.25 5.44 -8.98
N GLY A 253 -3.64 6.64 -8.53
CA GLY A 253 -5.03 6.97 -8.17
C GLY A 253 -5.95 6.89 -9.39
N LEU A 254 -5.55 7.56 -10.47
CA LEU A 254 -6.25 7.51 -11.76
C LEU A 254 -6.47 6.07 -12.24
N GLY A 255 -5.43 5.24 -12.22
CA GLY A 255 -5.53 3.85 -12.65
C GLY A 255 -6.54 3.03 -11.85
N LYS A 256 -6.68 3.28 -10.54
CA LYS A 256 -7.73 2.62 -9.73
C LYS A 256 -9.13 3.04 -10.14
N VAL A 257 -9.35 4.34 -10.29
CA VAL A 257 -10.68 4.87 -10.64
C VAL A 257 -11.09 4.42 -12.03
N LEU A 258 -10.18 4.49 -13.00
CA LEU A 258 -10.41 3.95 -14.34
C LEU A 258 -10.65 2.44 -14.31
N SER A 259 -9.90 1.68 -13.50
CA SER A 259 -10.15 0.25 -13.36
C SER A 259 -11.56 -0.05 -12.85
N GLN A 260 -12.04 0.70 -11.87
CA GLN A 260 -13.40 0.58 -11.35
C GLN A 260 -14.43 0.95 -12.42
N LEU A 261 -14.27 2.11 -13.08
CA LEU A 261 -15.17 2.59 -14.12
C LEU A 261 -15.25 1.60 -15.30
N LEU A 262 -14.13 1.06 -15.72
CA LEU A 262 -14.07 0.18 -16.89
C LEU A 262 -14.45 -1.27 -16.60
N SER A 263 -14.36 -1.71 -15.33
CA SER A 263 -14.69 -3.08 -14.94
C SER A 263 -16.13 -3.49 -15.26
N GLN A 264 -17.05 -2.53 -15.36
CA GLN A 264 -18.44 -2.79 -15.74
C GLN A 264 -18.60 -3.25 -17.20
N PHE A 265 -17.58 -3.04 -18.04
CA PHE A 265 -17.59 -3.43 -19.45
C PHE A 265 -16.89 -4.78 -19.70
N LEU A 266 -16.31 -5.41 -18.67
CA LEU A 266 -15.73 -6.73 -18.81
C LEU A 266 -16.82 -7.80 -18.95
N VAL A 267 -16.81 -8.51 -20.08
CA VAL A 267 -17.70 -9.65 -20.29
C VAL A 267 -17.12 -10.85 -19.55
N LYS A 268 -17.83 -11.38 -18.55
CA LYS A 268 -17.31 -12.48 -17.71
C LYS A 268 -17.40 -13.87 -18.37
N LYS A 269 -17.76 -13.98 -19.65
CA LYS A 269 -18.13 -15.26 -20.28
C LYS A 269 -16.98 -16.27 -20.30
N ASN A 270 -15.77 -15.83 -20.62
CA ASN A 270 -14.59 -16.69 -20.75
C ASN A 270 -13.66 -16.59 -19.52
N MET A 271 -14.13 -15.96 -18.44
CA MET A 271 -13.33 -15.72 -17.25
C MET A 271 -13.70 -16.70 -16.15
N ILE A 272 -12.67 -17.28 -15.51
CA ILE A 272 -12.85 -18.08 -14.30
C ILE A 272 -12.48 -17.25 -13.07
N ARG A 273 -13.37 -17.25 -12.08
CA ARG A 273 -13.23 -16.42 -10.87
C ARG A 273 -12.03 -16.82 -10.00
N ASP A 274 -11.86 -18.11 -9.78
CA ASP A 274 -10.85 -18.67 -8.88
C ASP A 274 -10.56 -20.15 -9.21
N SER A 275 -9.45 -20.66 -8.66
CA SER A 275 -9.01 -22.03 -8.87
C SER A 275 -10.00 -23.09 -8.36
N PHE A 276 -10.77 -22.81 -7.31
CA PHE A 276 -11.77 -23.74 -6.80
C PHE A 276 -12.95 -23.86 -7.77
N SER A 277 -13.36 -22.73 -8.34
CA SER A 277 -14.40 -22.66 -9.37
C SER A 277 -13.98 -23.40 -10.62
N PHE A 278 -12.70 -23.28 -11.03
CA PHE A 278 -12.14 -24.07 -12.13
C PHE A 278 -12.26 -25.58 -11.86
N VAL A 279 -11.80 -26.04 -10.69
CA VAL A 279 -11.87 -27.47 -10.31
C VAL A 279 -13.32 -27.96 -10.32
N ASN A 280 -14.24 -27.20 -9.75
CA ASN A 280 -15.66 -27.56 -9.74
C ASN A 280 -16.25 -27.66 -11.15
N GLN A 281 -15.89 -26.73 -12.06
CA GLN A 281 -16.33 -26.78 -13.46
C GLN A 281 -15.75 -27.99 -14.20
N LEU A 282 -14.49 -28.35 -13.94
CA LEU A 282 -13.87 -29.55 -14.52
C LEU A 282 -14.53 -30.84 -14.03
N LEU A 283 -14.82 -30.95 -12.74
CA LEU A 283 -15.49 -32.12 -12.16
C LEU A 283 -16.94 -32.26 -12.64
N ALA A 284 -17.58 -31.16 -13.03
CA ALA A 284 -18.92 -31.13 -13.60
C ALA A 284 -18.96 -31.48 -15.10
N LEU A 285 -17.81 -31.66 -15.76
CA LEU A 285 -17.80 -32.03 -17.18
C LEU A 285 -18.43 -33.42 -17.40
N PRO A 286 -19.18 -33.61 -18.51
CA PRO A 286 -19.77 -34.91 -18.81
C PRO A 286 -18.73 -36.03 -18.86
N LYS A 287 -19.09 -37.23 -18.37
CA LYS A 287 -18.18 -38.39 -18.30
C LYS A 287 -17.50 -38.72 -19.63
N TYR A 288 -18.18 -38.50 -20.76
CA TYR A 288 -17.61 -38.76 -22.08
C TYR A 288 -16.39 -37.88 -22.42
N MET A 289 -16.16 -36.78 -21.69
CA MET A 289 -15.00 -35.91 -21.86
C MET A 289 -13.68 -36.58 -21.42
N SER A 290 -13.76 -37.65 -20.61
CA SER A 290 -12.59 -38.45 -20.17
C SER A 290 -11.77 -39.05 -21.32
N ARG A 291 -12.34 -39.17 -22.53
CA ARG A 291 -11.62 -39.63 -23.73
C ARG A 291 -10.67 -38.59 -24.32
N TYR A 292 -10.81 -37.33 -23.93
CA TYR A 292 -10.01 -36.22 -24.44
C TYR A 292 -8.87 -35.88 -23.49
N LYS A 293 -7.79 -35.35 -24.05
CA LYS A 293 -6.65 -34.85 -23.28
C LYS A 293 -6.80 -33.35 -23.03
N MET A 294 -6.53 -32.94 -21.80
CA MET A 294 -6.44 -31.52 -21.47
C MET A 294 -5.11 -30.96 -21.98
N VAL A 295 -5.19 -29.86 -22.73
CA VAL A 295 -4.03 -29.10 -23.18
C VAL A 295 -4.10 -27.71 -22.55
N SER A 296 -2.98 -27.25 -22.01
CA SER A 296 -2.86 -25.93 -21.39
C SER A 296 -1.85 -25.09 -22.18
N PHE A 297 -2.21 -23.85 -22.46
CA PHE A 297 -1.35 -22.87 -23.12
C PHE A 297 -1.06 -21.71 -22.17
N ASP A 298 0.19 -21.26 -22.11
CA ASP A 298 0.62 -20.10 -21.31
C ASP A 298 1.08 -18.99 -22.25
N ILE A 299 0.58 -17.78 -22.06
CA ILE A 299 0.99 -16.63 -22.87
C ILE A 299 2.31 -16.09 -22.31
N ALA A 300 3.35 -16.13 -23.13
CA ALA A 300 4.65 -15.59 -22.77
C ALA A 300 4.57 -14.09 -22.48
N SER A 301 4.91 -13.70 -21.25
CA SER A 301 5.08 -12.30 -20.83
C SER A 301 3.89 -11.39 -21.18
N LEU A 302 2.67 -11.85 -20.93
CA LEU A 302 1.42 -11.15 -21.29
C LEU A 302 1.46 -9.63 -21.08
N TYR A 303 1.68 -9.14 -19.86
CA TYR A 303 1.59 -7.69 -19.56
C TYR A 303 2.55 -6.79 -20.36
N THR A 304 3.76 -7.27 -20.67
CA THR A 304 4.74 -6.50 -21.46
C THR A 304 4.44 -6.53 -22.95
N ASN A 305 3.61 -7.48 -23.38
CA ASN A 305 3.24 -7.72 -24.78
C ASN A 305 1.83 -7.25 -25.12
N VAL A 306 1.05 -6.74 -24.16
CA VAL A 306 -0.25 -6.11 -24.44
C VAL A 306 0.01 -4.80 -25.19
N PRO A 307 -0.48 -4.65 -26.44
CA PRO A 307 -0.29 -3.44 -27.23
C PRO A 307 -1.16 -2.32 -26.66
N LEU A 308 -0.53 -1.29 -26.09
CA LEU A 308 -1.23 -0.23 -25.36
C LEU A 308 -2.21 0.54 -26.24
N THR A 309 -1.73 1.06 -27.37
CA THR A 309 -2.54 1.88 -28.28
C THR A 309 -3.74 1.10 -28.82
N GLU A 310 -3.52 -0.12 -29.30
CA GLU A 310 -4.61 -0.99 -29.77
C GLU A 310 -5.61 -1.27 -28.66
N THR A 311 -5.15 -1.55 -27.44
CA THR A 311 -6.03 -1.80 -26.30
C THR A 311 -6.86 -0.57 -25.93
N ILE A 312 -6.27 0.62 -25.97
CA ILE A 312 -6.98 1.89 -25.74
C ILE A 312 -8.05 2.08 -26.82
N ASP A 313 -7.73 1.83 -28.08
CA ASP A 313 -8.70 1.96 -29.17
C ASP A 313 -9.85 0.95 -29.05
N ILE A 314 -9.55 -0.30 -28.64
CA ILE A 314 -10.55 -1.30 -28.30
C ILE A 314 -11.46 -0.78 -27.17
N ILE A 315 -10.89 -0.22 -26.10
CA ILE A 315 -11.67 0.34 -24.99
C ILE A 315 -12.58 1.47 -25.48
N LEU A 316 -12.05 2.44 -26.23
CA LEU A 316 -12.83 3.57 -26.73
C LEU A 316 -13.96 3.11 -27.65
N LYS A 317 -13.69 2.15 -28.54
CA LYS A 317 -14.73 1.53 -29.37
C LYS A 317 -15.83 0.91 -28.50
N HIS A 318 -15.46 0.13 -27.49
CA HIS A 318 -16.43 -0.47 -26.57
C HIS A 318 -17.15 0.54 -25.68
N LEU A 319 -16.62 1.73 -25.43
CA LEU A 319 -17.29 2.72 -24.58
C LEU A 319 -18.29 3.59 -25.34
N TYR A 320 -17.97 3.92 -26.59
CA TYR A 320 -18.68 4.96 -27.33
C TYR A 320 -19.36 4.43 -28.60
N ASP A 321 -18.91 3.33 -29.18
CA ASP A 321 -19.48 2.81 -30.42
C ASP A 321 -20.54 1.75 -30.07
N GLY A 322 -21.82 2.03 -30.34
CA GLY A 322 -22.93 1.09 -30.14
C GLY A 322 -23.45 0.97 -28.70
N HIS A 323 -23.02 1.85 -27.78
CA HIS A 323 -23.56 1.91 -26.41
C HIS A 323 -24.63 3.00 -26.28
N ALA A 324 -25.80 2.63 -25.75
CA ALA A 324 -26.94 3.55 -25.59
C ALA A 324 -26.70 4.68 -24.59
N LYS A 325 -25.76 4.51 -23.65
CA LYS A 325 -25.38 5.51 -22.64
C LYS A 325 -23.86 5.48 -22.39
N PRO A 326 -23.05 6.22 -23.17
CA PRO A 326 -21.61 6.32 -22.94
C PRO A 326 -21.31 7.03 -21.60
N PRO A 327 -20.07 6.92 -21.08
CA PRO A 327 -19.64 7.74 -19.95
C PRO A 327 -19.80 9.24 -20.22
N ALA A 328 -20.04 10.03 -19.17
CA ALA A 328 -20.09 11.49 -19.26
C ALA A 328 -18.77 12.13 -19.72
N ILE A 329 -17.66 11.41 -19.54
CA ILE A 329 -16.34 11.79 -20.04
C ILE A 329 -16.36 11.65 -21.57
N GLY A 330 -15.98 12.69 -22.32
CA GLY A 330 -15.89 12.63 -23.78
C GLY A 330 -14.83 11.65 -24.29
N ARG A 331 -14.97 11.16 -25.52
CA ARG A 331 -14.05 10.16 -26.12
C ARG A 331 -12.59 10.60 -26.11
N ALA A 332 -12.32 11.84 -26.51
CA ALA A 332 -10.96 12.39 -26.53
C ALA A 332 -10.36 12.51 -25.12
N ASP A 333 -11.16 12.96 -24.15
CA ASP A 333 -10.74 13.08 -22.76
C ASP A 333 -10.50 11.71 -22.11
N MET A 334 -11.35 10.71 -22.42
CA MET A 334 -11.15 9.33 -21.97
C MET A 334 -9.87 8.75 -22.54
N LYS A 335 -9.56 9.02 -23.82
CA LYS A 335 -8.28 8.63 -24.41
C LYS A 335 -7.11 9.26 -23.66
N GLU A 336 -7.16 10.57 -23.42
CA GLU A 336 -6.09 11.29 -22.71
C GLU A 336 -5.90 10.76 -21.26
N LEU A 337 -6.99 10.41 -20.57
CA LEU A 337 -6.94 9.76 -19.26
C LEU A 337 -6.28 8.38 -19.32
N LEU A 338 -6.62 7.56 -20.32
CA LEU A 338 -6.04 6.22 -20.50
C LEU A 338 -4.56 6.28 -20.86
N ASP A 339 -4.18 7.20 -21.75
CA ASP A 339 -2.79 7.48 -22.10
C ASP A 339 -2.01 7.89 -20.83
N LEU A 340 -2.48 8.88 -20.06
CA LEU A 340 -1.81 9.29 -18.81
C LEU A 340 -1.76 8.19 -17.74
N ALA A 341 -2.72 7.28 -17.75
CA ALA A 341 -2.76 6.20 -16.77
C ALA A 341 -1.79 5.06 -17.09
N THR A 342 -1.37 4.91 -18.36
CA THR A 342 -0.61 3.75 -18.84
C THR A 342 0.74 4.09 -19.48
N GLU A 343 0.84 5.23 -20.17
CA GLU A 343 2.03 5.71 -20.86
C GLU A 343 3.08 6.25 -19.87
N LYS A 344 4.37 5.97 -20.12
CA LYS A 344 5.51 6.57 -19.41
C LYS A 344 5.45 6.35 -17.90
N SER A 345 5.39 5.09 -17.49
CA SER A 345 5.56 4.71 -16.09
C SER A 345 7.04 4.86 -15.71
N HIS A 346 7.41 5.98 -15.08
CA HIS A 346 8.79 6.17 -14.61
C HIS A 346 9.06 5.49 -13.27
N PHE A 347 10.28 4.95 -13.13
CA PHE A 347 10.70 4.29 -11.90
C PHE A 347 12.21 4.41 -11.65
N LEU A 348 12.58 4.20 -10.38
CA LEU A 348 13.94 4.08 -9.90
C LEU A 348 14.39 2.62 -9.88
N PHE A 349 15.60 2.39 -10.38
CA PHE A 349 16.35 1.14 -10.20
C PHE A 349 17.85 1.43 -10.08
N ASN A 350 18.49 0.88 -9.04
CA ASN A 350 19.90 1.07 -8.73
C ASN A 350 20.33 2.55 -8.76
N GLY A 351 19.47 3.45 -8.26
CA GLY A 351 19.73 4.90 -8.22
C GLY A 351 19.56 5.64 -9.55
N GLN A 352 19.20 4.95 -10.64
CA GLN A 352 18.94 5.52 -11.95
C GLN A 352 17.44 5.57 -12.25
N LEU A 353 17.02 6.52 -13.08
CA LEU A 353 15.64 6.69 -13.51
C LEU A 353 15.44 6.16 -14.92
N TYR A 354 14.31 5.48 -15.11
CA TYR A 354 13.91 4.91 -16.39
C TYR A 354 12.43 5.20 -16.63
N ASP A 355 12.05 5.26 -17.89
CA ASP A 355 10.68 5.17 -18.37
C ASP A 355 10.43 3.82 -18.99
N GLN A 356 9.32 3.17 -18.61
CA GLN A 356 8.72 2.17 -19.48
C GLN A 356 7.88 2.88 -20.55
N ILE A 357 8.31 2.75 -21.80
CA ILE A 357 7.70 3.43 -22.96
C ILE A 357 6.67 2.56 -23.69
N ASP A 358 6.68 1.24 -23.46
CA ASP A 358 5.71 0.31 -24.05
C ASP A 358 5.35 -0.86 -23.11
N GLY A 359 4.17 -1.44 -23.34
CA GLY A 359 3.53 -2.44 -22.49
C GLY A 359 2.98 -1.86 -21.19
N VAL A 360 2.12 -2.61 -20.49
CA VAL A 360 1.59 -2.15 -19.20
C VAL A 360 2.54 -2.56 -18.08
N SER A 361 2.89 -1.60 -17.21
CA SER A 361 3.79 -1.87 -16.09
C SER A 361 3.18 -2.89 -15.11
N MET A 362 3.94 -3.96 -14.84
CA MET A 362 3.55 -4.98 -13.86
C MET A 362 3.54 -4.34 -12.46
N GLY A 363 2.34 -4.05 -11.95
CA GLY A 363 2.14 -3.32 -10.70
C GLY A 363 1.20 -2.10 -10.84
N SER A 364 0.90 -1.69 -12.08
CA SER A 364 -0.20 -0.75 -12.35
C SER A 364 -1.55 -1.37 -11.98
N PRO A 365 -2.45 -0.62 -11.30
CA PRO A 365 -3.81 -1.07 -11.04
C PRO A 365 -4.62 -1.40 -12.31
N LEU A 366 -4.27 -0.81 -13.46
CA LEU A 366 -4.95 -1.03 -14.74
C LEU A 366 -4.45 -2.25 -15.51
N ALA A 367 -3.26 -2.77 -15.18
CA ALA A 367 -2.64 -3.84 -15.97
C ALA A 367 -3.53 -5.08 -16.14
N PRO A 368 -4.17 -5.62 -15.08
CA PRO A 368 -5.03 -6.80 -15.21
C PRO A 368 -6.24 -6.54 -16.12
N LEU A 369 -6.83 -5.36 -16.02
CA LEU A 369 -7.97 -4.96 -16.84
C LEU A 369 -7.59 -4.84 -18.32
N PHE A 370 -6.47 -4.18 -18.62
CA PHE A 370 -6.00 -3.99 -19.99
C PHE A 370 -5.70 -5.34 -20.66
N ALA A 371 -5.00 -6.23 -19.95
CA ALA A 371 -4.72 -7.58 -20.43
C ALA A 371 -6.01 -8.35 -20.70
N GLU A 372 -6.99 -8.27 -19.80
CA GLU A 372 -8.27 -8.94 -19.96
C GLU A 372 -9.05 -8.42 -21.18
N ILE A 373 -9.21 -7.09 -21.32
CA ILE A 373 -9.94 -6.50 -22.45
C ILE A 373 -9.30 -6.87 -23.79
N PHE A 374 -7.97 -6.82 -23.85
CA PHE A 374 -7.23 -7.21 -25.04
C PHE A 374 -7.45 -8.69 -25.37
N LEU A 375 -7.34 -9.59 -24.39
CA LEU A 375 -7.54 -11.03 -24.60
C LEU A 375 -8.98 -11.37 -24.99
N GLN A 376 -9.98 -10.74 -24.40
CA GLN A 376 -11.38 -10.95 -24.81
C GLN A 376 -11.61 -10.55 -26.27
N ASN A 377 -11.03 -9.43 -26.70
CA ASN A 377 -11.10 -9.01 -28.10
C ASN A 377 -10.32 -9.97 -29.02
N PHE A 378 -9.14 -10.43 -28.59
CA PHE A 378 -8.34 -11.42 -29.31
C PHE A 378 -9.10 -12.75 -29.48
N GLU A 379 -9.67 -13.28 -28.41
CA GLU A 379 -10.50 -14.49 -28.43
C GLU A 379 -11.71 -14.34 -29.35
N LYS A 380 -12.42 -13.21 -29.26
CA LYS A 380 -13.56 -12.91 -30.14
C LYS A 380 -13.15 -12.87 -31.61
N LYS A 381 -11.99 -12.28 -31.92
CA LYS A 381 -11.51 -12.11 -33.29
C LYS A 381 -10.96 -13.40 -33.89
N TYR A 382 -10.19 -14.18 -33.13
CA TYR A 382 -9.43 -15.31 -33.66
C TYR A 382 -9.90 -16.68 -33.20
N LEU A 383 -10.60 -16.78 -32.05
CA LEU A 383 -11.00 -18.05 -31.43
C LEU A 383 -12.51 -18.26 -31.37
N SER A 384 -13.34 -17.27 -31.75
CA SER A 384 -14.80 -17.35 -31.65
C SER A 384 -15.41 -18.55 -32.39
N ARG A 385 -14.85 -18.93 -33.54
CA ARG A 385 -15.31 -20.10 -34.31
C ARG A 385 -15.02 -21.42 -33.59
N GLN A 386 -13.85 -21.57 -32.95
CA GLN A 386 -13.52 -22.76 -32.16
C GLN A 386 -14.22 -22.77 -30.78
N LEU A 387 -14.39 -21.61 -30.15
CA LEU A 387 -15.01 -21.47 -28.83
C LEU A 387 -16.52 -21.73 -28.87
N ASN A 388 -17.20 -21.38 -29.97
CA ASN A 388 -18.63 -21.67 -30.15
C ASN A 388 -18.94 -23.17 -30.34
N LEU A 389 -17.92 -24.02 -30.56
CA LEU A 389 -18.06 -25.48 -30.63
C LEU A 389 -17.96 -26.15 -29.25
N VAL A 390 -17.63 -25.42 -28.19
CA VAL A 390 -17.37 -25.96 -26.85
C VAL A 390 -18.33 -25.35 -25.84
N TYR A 391 -19.26 -26.19 -25.35
CA TYR A 391 -20.00 -26.07 -24.09
C TYR A 391 -20.36 -24.64 -23.63
N ASN A 392 -21.61 -24.21 -23.89
CA ASN A 392 -22.20 -23.03 -23.25
C ASN A 392 -22.85 -23.45 -21.91
N PRO A 393 -22.23 -23.24 -20.74
CA PRO A 393 -22.96 -23.40 -19.48
C PRO A 393 -24.07 -22.36 -19.42
N THR A 394 -25.32 -22.82 -19.38
CA THR A 394 -26.55 -22.01 -19.44
C THR A 394 -26.86 -21.24 -18.15
N THR A 395 -25.99 -21.29 -17.14
CA THR A 395 -26.20 -20.59 -15.88
C THR A 395 -25.36 -19.34 -15.81
N PRO A 396 -25.98 -18.14 -15.84
CA PRO A 396 -25.30 -16.92 -15.46
C PRO A 396 -24.81 -17.11 -14.02
N ILE A 397 -23.50 -17.01 -13.81
CA ILE A 397 -22.95 -16.89 -12.46
C ILE A 397 -23.40 -15.51 -11.96
N SER A 398 -24.53 -15.50 -11.25
CA SER A 398 -24.91 -14.36 -10.42
C SER A 398 -23.85 -14.25 -9.33
N ALA A 399 -22.84 -13.43 -9.61
CA ALA A 399 -21.92 -12.96 -8.61
C ALA A 399 -22.73 -12.06 -7.68
N LYS A 400 -23.30 -12.63 -6.60
CA LYS A 400 -23.60 -11.83 -5.42
C LYS A 400 -22.30 -11.16 -5.02
N SER A 401 -22.20 -9.85 -5.24
CA SER A 401 -21.17 -9.05 -4.61
C SER A 401 -21.27 -9.32 -3.10
N PRO A 402 -20.19 -9.70 -2.41
CA PRO A 402 -20.21 -9.66 -0.96
C PRO A 402 -20.14 -8.17 -0.58
N THR A 403 -21.28 -7.49 -0.65
CA THR A 403 -21.53 -6.23 0.04
C THR A 403 -21.94 -6.55 1.46
N THR A 404 -21.10 -7.31 2.18
CA THR A 404 -21.13 -7.23 3.64
C THR A 404 -20.18 -6.10 3.99
N ASP A 405 -20.73 -5.04 4.60
CA ASP A 405 -19.96 -3.88 5.06
C ASP A 405 -18.87 -4.37 6.03
N THR A 406 -17.68 -4.63 5.48
CA THR A 406 -16.61 -5.34 6.18
C THR A 406 -15.78 -4.32 6.92
N VAL A 407 -15.86 -4.34 8.24
CA VAL A 407 -15.07 -3.44 9.09
C VAL A 407 -13.74 -4.10 9.43
N VAL A 408 -12.64 -3.40 9.20
CA VAL A 408 -11.29 -3.92 9.47
C VAL A 408 -10.84 -3.51 10.87
N LEU A 409 -10.53 -4.49 11.73
CA LEU A 409 -9.88 -4.29 13.02
C LEU A 409 -8.38 -4.56 12.89
N ARG A 410 -7.55 -3.54 13.13
CA ARG A 410 -6.08 -3.69 13.14
C ARG A 410 -5.57 -3.87 14.56
N VAL A 411 -4.74 -4.89 14.78
CA VAL A 411 -4.21 -5.24 16.10
C VAL A 411 -2.71 -5.48 16.01
N PRO A 412 -1.85 -4.89 16.85
CA PRO A 412 -0.42 -5.21 16.81
C PRO A 412 -0.17 -6.68 17.15
N TYR A 413 0.81 -7.31 16.52
CA TYR A 413 1.12 -8.72 16.76
C TYR A 413 2.05 -8.96 17.96
N PHE A 414 1.53 -9.66 18.97
CA PHE A 414 2.17 -10.12 20.20
C PHE A 414 1.75 -11.57 20.50
N GLY A 415 1.57 -12.38 19.45
CA GLY A 415 1.10 -13.77 19.57
C GLY A 415 -0.30 -13.87 20.16
N LYS A 416 -0.50 -14.80 21.11
CA LYS A 416 -1.80 -15.10 21.72
C LYS A 416 -2.43 -13.89 22.44
N LEU A 417 -1.62 -12.97 22.96
CA LEU A 417 -2.12 -11.74 23.59
C LEU A 417 -2.94 -10.88 22.61
N SER A 418 -2.49 -10.80 21.36
CA SER A 418 -3.19 -10.05 20.31
C SER A 418 -4.49 -10.72 19.90
N GLN A 419 -4.53 -12.05 19.87
CA GLN A 419 -5.74 -12.80 19.60
C GLN A 419 -6.79 -12.56 20.71
N MET A 420 -6.40 -12.71 21.98
CA MET A 420 -7.28 -12.46 23.12
C MET A 420 -7.78 -11.01 23.15
N TYR A 421 -6.92 -10.05 22.79
CA TYR A 421 -7.30 -8.65 22.69
C TYR A 421 -8.33 -8.41 21.58
N ALA A 422 -8.10 -8.95 20.38
CA ALA A 422 -9.04 -8.86 19.27
C ALA A 422 -10.40 -9.46 19.62
N GLU A 423 -10.42 -10.67 20.22
CA GLU A 423 -11.65 -11.35 20.65
C GLU A 423 -12.45 -10.50 21.64
N ARG A 424 -11.78 -9.83 22.59
CA ARG A 424 -12.45 -8.94 23.56
C ARG A 424 -13.03 -7.69 22.90
N ILE A 425 -12.32 -7.07 21.97
CA ILE A 425 -12.81 -5.90 21.22
C ILE A 425 -14.02 -6.30 20.35
N ILE A 426 -13.93 -7.43 19.63
CA ILE A 426 -15.01 -7.94 18.79
C ILE A 426 -16.24 -8.30 19.65
N SER A 427 -16.04 -8.97 20.78
CA SER A 427 -17.14 -9.30 21.70
C SER A 427 -17.81 -8.05 22.27
N ALA A 428 -17.04 -7.05 22.70
CA ALA A 428 -17.61 -5.76 23.14
C ALA A 428 -18.40 -5.05 22.04
N THR A 429 -17.94 -5.16 20.79
CA THR A 429 -18.63 -4.59 19.62
C THR A 429 -19.96 -5.28 19.37
N ASN A 430 -19.95 -6.61 19.25
CA ASN A 430 -21.14 -7.41 18.92
C ASN A 430 -22.19 -7.41 20.03
N LYS A 431 -21.84 -7.00 21.26
CA LYS A 431 -22.81 -6.78 22.34
C LYS A 431 -23.63 -5.51 22.16
N ASN A 432 -23.03 -4.45 21.60
CA ASN A 432 -23.64 -3.12 21.52
C ASN A 432 -24.16 -2.78 20.12
N TYR A 433 -23.67 -3.46 19.08
CA TYR A 433 -23.99 -3.21 17.67
C TYR A 433 -24.30 -4.52 16.93
N PRO A 434 -25.13 -4.47 15.86
CA PRO A 434 -25.40 -5.64 15.05
C PRO A 434 -24.11 -6.25 14.50
N PRO A 435 -24.03 -7.59 14.36
CA PRO A 435 -22.82 -8.26 13.94
C PRO A 435 -22.44 -7.84 12.51
N LYS A 436 -21.45 -6.92 12.41
CA LYS A 436 -20.78 -6.57 11.15
C LYS A 436 -19.73 -7.65 10.85
N HIS A 437 -19.43 -7.88 9.57
CA HIS A 437 -18.33 -8.77 9.19
C HIS A 437 -17.00 -8.10 9.56
N ILE A 438 -16.41 -8.48 10.70
CA ILE A 438 -15.17 -7.88 11.19
C ILE A 438 -13.97 -8.68 10.66
N ARG A 439 -13.16 -8.06 9.82
CA ARG A 439 -11.90 -8.63 9.34
C ARG A 439 -10.76 -8.24 10.27
N LEU A 440 -10.22 -9.22 10.99
CA LEU A 440 -9.03 -9.04 11.83
C LEU A 440 -7.76 -8.99 10.98
N VAL A 441 -6.92 -7.97 11.19
CA VAL A 441 -5.62 -7.80 10.54
C VAL A 441 -4.56 -7.54 11.59
N TYR A 442 -3.51 -8.35 11.61
CA TYR A 442 -2.38 -8.15 12.51
C TYR A 442 -1.37 -7.16 11.92
N ASP A 443 -1.05 -6.13 12.69
CA ASP A 443 0.07 -5.22 12.42
C ASP A 443 1.36 -5.82 12.97
N VAL A 444 2.16 -6.38 12.07
CA VAL A 444 3.42 -7.05 12.39
C VAL A 444 4.57 -6.09 12.07
N LYS A 445 5.07 -5.39 13.09
CA LYS A 445 6.15 -4.41 12.90
C LYS A 445 7.50 -5.04 12.59
N GLU A 446 7.84 -6.16 13.22
CA GLU A 446 9.15 -6.79 13.07
C GLU A 446 9.02 -8.10 12.27
N ARG A 447 8.95 -8.01 10.94
CA ARG A 447 9.02 -9.21 10.08
C ARG A 447 10.47 -9.55 9.76
N LEU A 448 10.79 -10.84 9.59
CA LEU A 448 12.13 -11.27 9.15
C LEU A 448 12.55 -10.55 7.85
N GLY A 449 11.62 -10.38 6.91
CA GLY A 449 11.83 -9.66 5.65
C GLY A 449 12.02 -8.14 5.74
N ARG A 450 11.76 -7.50 6.90
CA ARG A 450 11.79 -6.04 6.99
C ARG A 450 13.17 -5.44 6.69
N GLY A 451 14.24 -6.20 6.94
CA GLY A 451 15.62 -5.79 6.66
C GLY A 451 16.03 -5.93 5.19
N PHE A 452 15.37 -6.81 4.45
CA PHE A 452 15.74 -7.19 3.07
C PHE A 452 14.89 -6.40 2.07
N LEU A 453 15.27 -5.14 1.88
CA LEU A 453 14.59 -4.26 0.92
C LEU A 453 15.16 -4.52 -0.47
N LEU A 454 14.33 -5.11 -1.34
CA LEU A 454 14.64 -5.27 -2.76
C LEU A 454 14.43 -3.97 -3.56
N LYS A 455 13.57 -3.10 -3.05
CA LYS A 455 13.24 -1.81 -3.67
C LYS A 455 14.23 -0.74 -3.25
N ASP A 456 14.62 0.11 -4.18
CA ASP A 456 15.44 1.29 -3.90
C ASP A 456 14.84 2.17 -2.80
N LYS A 457 15.72 2.78 -2.01
CA LYS A 457 15.34 3.86 -1.10
C LYS A 457 15.10 5.12 -1.92
N ILE A 458 13.98 5.78 -1.65
CA ILE A 458 13.69 7.08 -2.27
C ILE A 458 14.62 8.10 -1.62
N PRO A 459 15.41 8.85 -2.42
CA PRO A 459 16.19 9.97 -1.91
C PRO A 459 15.33 10.93 -1.07
N ASN A 460 15.85 11.36 0.09
CA ASN A 460 15.13 12.20 1.04
C ASN A 460 14.51 13.47 0.43
N GLN A 461 15.10 13.97 -0.65
CA GLN A 461 14.67 15.14 -1.41
C GLN A 461 13.36 14.92 -2.19
N MET A 462 13.14 13.69 -2.66
CA MET A 462 11.97 13.28 -3.46
C MET A 462 10.85 12.69 -2.60
N GLU A 463 11.06 12.53 -1.29
CA GLU A 463 9.99 12.08 -0.41
C GLU A 463 8.93 13.16 -0.19
N ALA A 464 7.68 12.72 -0.13
CA ALA A 464 6.51 13.54 0.16
C ALA A 464 5.74 12.98 1.37
N GLY A 465 4.88 13.81 1.97
CA GLY A 465 4.16 13.49 3.20
C GLY A 465 5.06 13.52 4.44
N VAL A 466 6.17 14.25 4.37
CA VAL A 466 7.19 14.29 5.42
C VAL A 466 6.95 15.45 6.37
N VAL A 467 7.26 15.24 7.65
CA VAL A 467 7.33 16.32 8.64
C VAL A 467 8.72 16.93 8.55
N TYR A 468 8.80 18.25 8.55
CA TYR A 468 10.03 19.02 8.51
C TYR A 468 10.01 20.10 9.59
N GLN A 469 11.20 20.50 10.01
CA GLN A 469 11.44 21.59 10.93
C GLN A 469 12.27 22.64 10.21
N ALA A 470 11.74 23.85 10.12
CA ALA A 470 12.48 25.04 9.72
C ALA A 470 12.91 25.80 10.98
N THR A 471 14.12 26.33 10.97
CA THR A 471 14.66 27.10 12.09
C THR A 471 15.11 28.47 11.62
N CYS A 472 14.71 29.50 12.37
CA CYS A 472 15.26 30.83 12.22
C CYS A 472 16.39 31.04 13.24
N PRO A 473 17.66 31.14 12.80
CA PRO A 473 18.76 31.38 13.73
C PRO A 473 18.65 32.74 14.44
N GLN A 474 18.03 33.72 13.81
CA GLN A 474 17.94 35.10 14.33
C GLN A 474 16.89 35.27 15.45
N TYR A 475 15.82 34.48 15.44
CA TYR A 475 14.72 34.60 16.42
C TYR A 475 14.57 33.35 17.30
N GLU A 476 15.45 32.36 17.16
CA GLU A 476 15.35 31.02 17.77
C GLU A 476 14.00 30.28 17.55
N VAL A 477 13.15 30.80 16.66
CA VAL A 477 11.84 30.22 16.38
C VAL A 477 12.00 28.95 15.54
N ARG A 478 11.27 27.90 15.95
CA ARG A 478 11.20 26.62 15.25
C ARG A 478 9.80 26.45 14.67
N TYR A 479 9.71 26.34 13.36
CA TYR A 479 8.49 25.98 12.67
C TYR A 479 8.51 24.50 12.33
N ILE A 480 7.51 23.74 12.77
CA ILE A 480 7.33 22.33 12.40
C ILE A 480 6.12 22.25 11.47
N GLY A 481 6.35 21.77 10.24
CA GLY A 481 5.31 21.61 9.24
C GLY A 481 5.29 20.21 8.66
N LYS A 482 4.17 19.81 8.06
CA LYS A 482 4.07 18.63 7.21
C LYS A 482 3.98 19.10 5.76
N THR A 483 4.84 18.56 4.91
CA THR A 483 4.75 18.80 3.46
C THR A 483 4.27 17.54 2.78
N PHE A 484 3.31 17.74 1.89
CA PHE A 484 2.89 16.71 0.97
C PHE A 484 3.44 16.92 -0.43
N ARG A 485 4.16 18.03 -0.68
CA ARG A 485 5.05 18.16 -1.84
C ARG A 485 6.37 17.46 -1.54
N HIS A 486 7.14 17.19 -2.57
CA HIS A 486 8.54 16.77 -2.42
C HIS A 486 9.26 17.69 -1.45
N PHE A 487 10.05 17.09 -0.56
CA PHE A 487 10.79 17.83 0.45
C PHE A 487 11.67 18.92 -0.17
N LYS A 488 12.34 18.64 -1.30
CA LYS A 488 13.14 19.63 -2.04
C LYS A 488 12.32 20.85 -2.46
N THR A 489 11.13 20.62 -3.02
CA THR A 489 10.22 21.69 -3.44
C THR A 489 9.79 22.53 -2.24
N ARG A 490 9.43 21.91 -1.11
CA ARG A 490 9.07 22.67 0.10
C ARG A 490 10.24 23.46 0.68
N VAL A 491 11.45 22.90 0.67
CA VAL A 491 12.66 23.63 1.08
C VAL A 491 12.83 24.86 0.19
N HIS A 492 12.69 24.71 -1.13
CA HIS A 492 12.81 25.82 -2.08
C HIS A 492 11.70 26.88 -1.89
N GLU A 493 10.44 26.46 -1.74
CA GLU A 493 9.31 27.36 -1.43
C GLU A 493 9.57 28.15 -0.15
N HIS A 494 10.07 27.50 0.91
CA HIS A 494 10.38 28.15 2.18
C HIS A 494 11.51 29.18 2.02
N LEU A 495 12.62 28.79 1.38
CA LEU A 495 13.75 29.68 1.13
C LEU A 495 13.39 30.86 0.20
N ASN A 496 12.51 30.66 -0.78
CA ASN A 496 12.07 31.72 -1.68
C ASN A 496 11.07 32.66 -1.00
N TYR A 497 10.13 32.14 -0.20
CA TYR A 497 9.23 32.97 0.59
C TYR A 497 10.01 33.90 1.52
N GLN A 498 11.13 33.42 2.09
CA GLN A 498 12.05 34.26 2.86
C GLN A 498 12.67 35.38 2.03
N LYS A 499 13.10 35.10 0.80
CA LYS A 499 13.61 36.13 -0.12
C LYS A 499 12.56 37.21 -0.45
N GLN A 500 11.27 36.84 -0.45
CA GLN A 500 10.17 37.71 -0.87
C GLN A 500 9.48 38.46 0.29
N HIS A 501 9.47 37.93 1.52
CA HIS A 501 8.47 38.37 2.51
C HIS A 501 8.93 38.73 3.92
N LEU A 502 10.21 38.89 4.29
CA LEU A 502 10.53 39.60 5.54
C LEU A 502 11.88 40.32 5.54
N CYS A 503 11.80 41.64 5.78
CA CYS A 503 12.59 42.38 6.77
C CYS A 503 14.06 41.97 6.91
N LEU A 504 14.90 42.50 6.04
CA LEU A 504 16.04 43.39 6.36
C LEU A 504 16.88 43.54 5.10
N LYS A 505 16.79 44.72 4.46
CA LYS A 505 17.76 45.21 3.46
C LYS A 505 19.18 45.45 4.06
N LYS A 506 19.50 44.82 5.20
CA LYS A 506 20.79 44.85 5.90
C LYS A 506 20.99 43.58 6.73
N ILE A 507 21.04 42.38 6.15
CA ILE A 507 21.61 41.21 6.86
C ILE A 507 22.38 40.33 5.87
N GLU A 508 23.67 40.20 6.13
CA GLU A 508 24.53 39.18 5.54
C GLU A 508 24.05 37.77 5.92
N LYS A 509 23.84 36.93 4.91
CA LYS A 509 23.98 35.45 4.94
C LYS A 509 23.64 34.73 6.26
N SER A 510 22.44 34.89 6.82
CA SER A 510 21.99 34.03 7.92
C SER A 510 21.54 32.66 7.38
N LYS A 511 22.18 31.58 7.87
CA LYS A 511 21.95 30.18 7.42
C LYS A 511 20.66 29.62 8.02
N HIS A 512 19.50 29.91 7.43
CA HIS A 512 18.28 29.16 7.74
C HIS A 512 18.47 27.67 7.44
N THR A 513 18.07 26.80 8.38
CA THR A 513 18.13 25.35 8.17
C THR A 513 16.74 24.72 8.19
N VAL A 514 16.47 23.91 7.16
CA VAL A 514 15.27 23.08 7.07
C VAL A 514 15.72 21.62 7.13
N LYS A 515 15.31 20.91 8.18
CA LYS A 515 15.73 19.54 8.47
C LYS A 515 14.56 18.65 8.89
N ARG A 516 14.75 17.33 8.88
CA ARG A 516 13.75 16.40 9.43
C ARG A 516 13.81 16.39 10.96
N PRO A 517 12.67 16.47 11.66
CA PRO A 517 12.63 16.35 13.12
C PRO A 517 12.84 14.91 13.58
N ARG A 518 13.15 14.74 14.87
CA ARG A 518 13.28 13.43 15.53
C ARG A 518 11.97 12.62 15.47
N SER A 519 12.07 11.30 15.56
CA SER A 519 10.97 10.33 15.31
C SER A 519 9.69 10.56 16.13
N THR A 520 9.81 11.06 17.36
CA THR A 520 8.69 11.34 18.27
C THR A 520 7.75 12.43 17.76
N ILE A 521 8.29 13.49 17.15
CA ILE A 521 7.51 14.62 16.59
C ILE A 521 6.75 14.19 15.33
N LYS A 522 7.35 13.30 14.53
CA LYS A 522 6.76 12.77 13.29
C LYS A 522 5.44 12.03 13.56
N ALA A 523 5.40 11.21 14.61
CA ALA A 523 4.22 10.40 14.99
C ALA A 523 3.03 11.24 15.52
N HIS A 524 3.28 12.45 16.03
CA HIS A 524 2.23 13.35 16.50
C HIS A 524 1.56 14.09 15.32
N MET A 525 2.34 14.59 14.36
CA MET A 525 1.84 15.36 13.21
C MET A 525 1.19 14.50 12.12
N GLU A 526 1.50 13.21 12.03
CA GLU A 526 0.79 12.30 11.12
C GLU A 526 -0.71 12.17 11.45
N ARG A 527 -1.16 12.57 12.65
CA ARG A 527 -2.55 12.55 13.11
C ARG A 527 -3.40 13.74 12.69
N LYS A 528 -2.80 14.94 12.57
CA LYS A 528 -3.55 16.12 12.14
C LYS A 528 -3.63 16.08 10.61
N GLY A 529 -4.84 15.97 10.07
CA GLY A 529 -5.13 16.06 8.64
C GLY A 529 -4.64 17.39 8.04
N PRO A 530 -4.91 17.67 6.75
CA PRO A 530 -4.43 18.87 6.10
C PRO A 530 -4.94 20.11 6.85
N THR A 531 -4.05 20.83 7.53
CA THR A 531 -4.35 22.18 8.01
C THR A 531 -4.22 23.12 6.82
N THR A 532 -5.36 23.67 6.40
CA THR A 532 -5.41 24.90 5.60
C THR A 532 -4.70 26.01 6.38
N ARG A 533 -4.13 26.97 5.64
CA ARG A 533 -3.46 28.16 6.19
C ARG A 533 -4.30 28.77 7.32
N SER A 534 -3.90 28.61 8.58
CA SER A 534 -4.31 29.54 9.63
C SER A 534 -3.30 30.69 9.63
N GLN A 535 -3.62 31.74 8.89
CA GLN A 535 -3.21 33.06 9.34
C GLN A 535 -3.97 33.34 10.64
N THR A 536 -3.27 33.95 11.60
CA THR A 536 -3.75 34.46 12.88
C THR A 536 -3.85 33.47 14.07
N GLY A 537 -3.04 33.79 15.09
CA GLY A 537 -3.40 33.87 16.52
C GLY A 537 -4.20 32.75 17.19
N LYS A 538 -3.55 32.16 18.20
CA LYS A 538 -4.13 31.44 19.36
C LYS A 538 -4.73 30.04 19.08
N ILE A 539 -3.97 29.03 19.49
CA ILE A 539 -4.42 27.64 19.64
C ILE A 539 -5.20 27.52 20.96
N PRO A 540 -6.42 26.96 21.00
CA PRO A 540 -7.15 26.71 22.25
C PRO A 540 -6.48 25.66 23.13
N ASN A 541 -6.49 25.93 24.43
CA ASN A 541 -5.50 25.53 25.42
C ASN A 541 -5.83 24.24 26.21
N ILE A 542 -6.47 23.23 25.60
CA ILE A 542 -7.02 22.09 26.38
C ILE A 542 -6.28 20.74 26.16
N ILE A 543 -5.26 20.67 25.30
CA ILE A 543 -4.50 19.41 25.06
C ILE A 543 -3.02 19.51 25.46
N LEU A 544 -2.51 20.71 25.76
CA LEU A 544 -1.11 20.93 26.16
C LEU A 544 -0.79 20.50 27.60
N GLN A 545 -1.78 20.44 28.51
CA GLN A 545 -1.54 19.98 29.88
C GLN A 545 -1.10 18.50 29.97
N SER A 546 -1.59 17.63 29.07
CA SER A 546 -1.19 16.20 29.07
C SER A 546 0.23 15.92 28.56
N ILE A 547 0.86 16.90 27.90
CA ILE A 547 2.21 16.76 27.31
C ILE A 547 3.28 17.38 28.21
N GLN A 548 2.92 18.38 29.03
CA GLN A 548 3.87 19.00 29.96
C GLN A 548 4.22 18.05 31.12
N GLU A 549 3.26 17.26 31.63
CA GLU A 549 3.50 16.28 32.70
C GLU A 549 4.35 15.06 32.30
N ASN A 550 4.44 14.75 30.99
CA ASN A 550 5.20 13.59 30.50
C ASN A 550 6.62 13.93 30.02
N ILE A 551 7.00 15.21 29.96
CA ILE A 551 8.36 15.66 29.59
C ILE A 551 9.20 15.97 30.84
N GLU A 552 8.58 16.22 31.99
CA GLU A 552 9.31 16.46 33.25
C GLU A 552 9.70 15.18 34.01
N ASN A 553 9.23 14.00 33.57
CA ASN A 553 9.50 12.70 34.22
C ASN A 553 10.23 11.68 33.33
N SER A 554 10.98 12.13 32.33
CA SER A 554 11.88 11.31 31.49
C SER A 554 13.15 12.07 31.16
#